data_AF-A0A356RFT8-F1
#
_entry.id   AF-A0A356RFT8-F1
#
_cell.length_a   1.000
_cell.length_b   1.000
_cell.length_c   1.000
_cell.angle_alpha   90.00
_cell.angle_beta   90.00
_cell.angle_gamma   90.00
#
_symmetry.space_group_name_H-M   'P 1'
#
loop_
_entity.id
_entity.type
_entity.pdbx_description
1 polymer ?
#
loop_
_entity_poly.entity_id
_entity_poly.type
_entity_poly.pdbx_seq_one_letter_code
_entity_poly.pdbx_strand_id
1 'polypeptide(L)'
;QVKAAEVISSTFDEPPQRHAQVAEIVMEKAKRLVEHKRDVVILLDSVTRLARAYNTISPPSGKVLSGGLDSNALQRPKRFFGAARNIEFGGSLTILATALVDTGSRMDDVIFEEFKGTGNMEVHLDRRLADKRLFPAIDISQSGTRKEELLVDRDRLNKMWILRKVLSPLGTMEAMEFLMDKIGGTKSNNEFLQSMNR
;
A
#
# COMPACT_ATOMS: atom_id res chain seq x y z
N GLN A 1 20.97 -12.17 3.02
CA GLN A 1 20.85 -10.82 2.43
C GLN A 1 20.23 -10.97 1.04
N VAL A 2 19.16 -10.22 0.76
CA VAL A 2 18.58 -10.14 -0.59
C VAL A 2 19.59 -9.38 -1.45
N LYS A 3 20.28 -10.06 -2.37
CA LYS A 3 21.35 -9.43 -3.20
C LYS A 3 20.85 -8.26 -4.06
N ALA A 4 19.54 -8.17 -4.29
CA ALA A 4 18.92 -7.18 -5.15
C ALA A 4 18.31 -5.98 -4.40
N ALA A 5 18.34 -5.96 -3.06
CA ALA A 5 17.70 -4.90 -2.27
C ALA A 5 18.55 -4.49 -1.06
N GLU A 6 18.57 -3.19 -0.78
CA GLU A 6 19.12 -2.65 0.44
C GLU A 6 18.07 -2.72 1.55
N VAL A 7 18.41 -3.36 2.68
CA VAL A 7 17.52 -3.50 3.83
C VAL A 7 17.96 -2.54 4.91
N ILE A 8 17.11 -1.56 5.21
CA ILE A 8 17.32 -0.59 6.28
C ILE A 8 16.22 -0.83 7.31
N SER A 9 16.60 -1.10 8.56
CA SER A 9 15.66 -1.40 9.63
C SER A 9 15.93 -0.56 10.87
N SER A 10 14.85 -0.32 11.63
CA SER A 10 14.87 0.19 12.99
C SER A 10 13.84 -0.63 13.76
N THR A 11 14.32 -1.54 14.61
CA THR A 11 13.46 -2.50 15.32
C THR A 11 12.65 -1.80 16.41
N PHE A 12 11.63 -2.46 16.96
CA PHE A 12 10.75 -1.90 17.98
C PHE A 12 11.47 -1.52 19.29
N ASP A 13 12.69 -1.99 19.50
CA ASP A 13 13.54 -1.64 20.66
C ASP A 13 14.11 -0.21 20.55
N GLU A 14 14.12 0.36 19.36
CA GLU A 14 14.65 1.70 19.11
C GLU A 14 13.62 2.78 19.47
N PRO A 15 14.06 3.97 19.91
CA PRO A 15 13.14 5.04 20.27
C PRO A 15 12.44 5.64 19.03
N PRO A 16 11.24 6.23 19.18
CA PRO A 16 10.50 6.84 18.08
C PRO A 16 11.30 7.87 17.24
N GLN A 17 12.20 8.61 17.88
CA GLN A 17 13.11 9.56 17.23
C GLN A 17 14.03 8.85 16.23
N ARG A 18 14.49 7.64 16.55
CA ARG A 18 15.33 6.83 15.67
C ARG A 18 14.55 6.38 14.44
N HIS A 19 13.30 5.93 14.60
CA HIS A 19 12.46 5.56 13.46
C HIS A 19 12.26 6.73 12.50
N ALA A 20 11.93 7.91 13.03
CA ALA A 20 11.74 9.12 12.22
C ALA A 20 13.05 9.51 11.50
N GLN A 21 14.17 9.51 12.22
CA GLN A 21 15.49 9.84 11.64
C GLN A 21 15.88 8.88 10.51
N VAL A 22 15.73 7.56 10.72
CA VAL A 22 16.05 6.56 9.70
C VAL A 22 15.16 6.76 8.47
N ALA A 23 13.86 6.98 8.65
CA ALA A 23 12.95 7.26 7.54
C ALA A 23 13.34 8.54 6.77
N GLU A 24 13.70 9.63 7.46
CA GLU A 24 14.13 10.87 6.81
C GLU A 24 15.41 10.66 5.96
N ILE A 25 16.39 9.91 6.47
CA ILE A 25 17.62 9.59 5.71
C ILE A 25 17.32 8.75 4.47
N VAL A 26 16.47 7.72 4.60
CA VAL A 26 16.03 6.88 3.47
C VAL A 26 15.33 7.72 2.41
N MET A 27 14.45 8.62 2.83
CA MET A 27 13.73 9.51 1.93
C MET A 27 14.67 10.44 1.17
N GLU A 28 15.63 11.08 1.85
CA GLU A 28 16.58 11.98 1.18
C GLU A 28 17.48 11.22 0.20
N LYS A 29 17.95 10.03 0.56
CA LYS A 29 18.68 9.14 -0.35
C LYS A 29 17.85 8.79 -1.58
N ALA A 30 16.59 8.39 -1.40
CA ALA A 30 15.70 8.06 -2.50
C ALA A 30 15.47 9.26 -3.44
N LYS A 31 15.25 10.46 -2.89
CA LYS A 31 15.13 11.69 -3.70
C LYS A 31 16.37 11.97 -4.52
N ARG A 32 17.58 11.86 -3.93
CA ARG A 32 18.84 12.07 -4.68
C ARG A 32 18.96 11.08 -5.84
N LEU A 33 18.62 9.81 -5.62
CA LEU A 33 18.64 8.79 -6.69
C LEU A 33 17.66 9.12 -7.82
N VAL A 34 16.44 9.58 -7.49
CA VAL A 34 15.42 9.97 -8.46
C VAL A 34 15.83 11.22 -9.26
N GLU A 35 16.50 12.19 -8.62
CA GLU A 35 17.10 13.35 -9.28
C GLU A 35 18.16 12.93 -10.32
N HIS A 36 18.86 11.82 -10.07
CA HIS A 36 19.77 11.17 -11.03
C HIS A 36 19.06 10.24 -12.03
N LYS A 37 17.74 10.43 -12.25
CA LYS A 37 16.92 9.67 -13.21
C LYS A 37 16.84 8.16 -12.92
N ARG A 38 16.93 7.77 -11.65
CA ARG A 38 16.76 6.37 -11.24
C ARG A 38 15.32 6.13 -10.81
N ASP A 39 14.79 4.97 -11.18
CA ASP A 39 13.53 4.47 -10.62
C ASP A 39 13.81 3.80 -9.27
N VAL A 40 13.20 4.32 -8.23
CA VAL A 40 13.41 3.90 -6.84
C VAL A 40 12.10 3.36 -6.27
N VAL A 41 12.17 2.19 -5.66
CA VAL A 41 11.06 1.57 -4.94
C VAL A 41 11.40 1.48 -3.46
N ILE A 42 10.54 2.02 -2.60
CA ILE A 42 10.60 1.85 -1.15
C ILE A 42 9.47 0.91 -0.73
N LEU A 43 9.83 -0.19 -0.07
CA LEU A 43 8.90 -1.07 0.62
C LEU A 43 8.93 -0.74 2.12
N LEU A 44 7.89 -0.10 2.63
CA LEU A 44 7.80 0.39 4.01
C LEU A 44 6.88 -0.50 4.85
N ASP A 45 7.43 -1.15 5.87
CA ASP A 45 6.65 -1.90 6.86
C ASP A 45 6.88 -1.30 8.27
N SER A 46 6.03 -0.42 8.79
CA SER A 46 4.73 0.02 8.25
C SER A 46 4.52 1.54 8.35
N VAL A 47 3.65 2.09 7.50
CA VAL A 47 3.32 3.53 7.54
C VAL A 47 2.57 3.89 8.82
N THR A 48 1.76 2.97 9.36
CA THR A 48 1.04 3.16 10.61
C THR A 48 2.01 3.33 11.79
N ARG A 49 3.04 2.48 11.88
CA ARG A 49 4.06 2.59 12.94
C ARG A 49 4.89 3.85 12.78
N LEU A 50 5.23 4.23 11.55
CA LEU A 50 5.93 5.48 11.27
C LEU A 50 5.10 6.69 11.74
N ALA A 51 3.80 6.73 11.42
CA ALA A 51 2.91 7.81 11.85
C ALA A 51 2.78 7.90 13.38
N ARG A 52 2.67 6.76 14.07
CA ARG A 52 2.70 6.71 15.54
C ARG A 52 4.01 7.30 16.10
N ALA A 53 5.15 6.94 15.52
CA ALA A 53 6.44 7.48 15.95
C ALA A 53 6.50 9.02 15.81
N TYR A 54 6.01 9.56 14.69
CA TYR A 54 5.90 11.01 14.49
C TYR A 54 4.94 11.67 15.48
N ASN A 55 3.82 11.02 15.82
CA ASN A 55 2.88 11.53 16.83
C ASN A 55 3.53 11.63 18.22
N THR A 56 4.33 10.63 18.62
CA THR A 56 5.01 10.64 19.92
C THR A 56 6.07 11.72 20.05
N ILE A 57 6.78 12.06 18.96
CA ILE A 57 7.89 13.04 19.01
C ILE A 57 7.44 14.47 18.69
N SER A 58 6.23 14.66 18.16
CA SER A 58 5.75 15.98 17.77
C SER A 58 5.37 16.79 19.01
N PRO A 59 5.77 18.09 19.09
CA PRO A 59 5.28 18.98 20.15
C PRO A 59 3.75 19.09 20.10
N PRO A 60 3.05 19.09 21.25
CA PRO A 60 1.60 19.25 21.27
C PRO A 60 1.17 20.56 20.62
N SER A 61 0.28 20.49 19.64
CA SER A 61 -0.33 21.65 18.97
C SER A 61 -1.45 22.29 19.78
N GLY A 62 -1.90 21.63 20.85
CA GLY A 62 -3.11 21.98 21.60
C GLY A 62 -4.41 21.55 20.92
N LYS A 63 -4.35 20.94 19.73
CA LYS A 63 -5.49 20.42 18.98
C LYS A 63 -5.32 18.91 18.75
N VAL A 64 -6.09 18.13 19.48
CA VAL A 64 -6.08 16.67 19.40
C VAL A 64 -7.27 16.21 18.55
N LEU A 65 -6.98 15.47 17.49
CA LEU A 65 -7.93 14.79 16.63
C LEU A 65 -8.50 13.56 17.32
N SER A 66 -9.53 12.98 16.71
CA SER A 66 -10.08 11.70 17.14
C SER A 66 -8.99 10.63 17.25
N GLY A 67 -9.04 9.80 18.30
CA GLY A 67 -8.04 8.75 18.52
C GLY A 67 -6.71 9.21 19.17
N GLY A 68 -6.61 10.46 19.64
CA GLY A 68 -5.43 10.93 20.38
C GLY A 68 -4.25 11.34 19.48
N LEU A 69 -4.53 11.61 18.21
CA LEU A 69 -3.56 12.15 17.25
C LEU A 69 -3.47 13.66 17.37
N ASP A 70 -2.26 14.19 17.45
CA ASP A 70 -2.07 15.62 17.29
C ASP A 70 -2.36 16.05 15.85
N SER A 71 -3.02 17.20 15.66
CA SER A 71 -3.38 17.70 14.33
C SER A 71 -2.18 17.89 13.38
N ASN A 72 -0.98 18.13 13.91
CA ASN A 72 0.23 18.31 13.12
C ASN A 72 1.05 17.02 12.98
N ALA A 73 0.78 15.98 13.78
CA ALA A 73 1.57 14.75 13.80
C ALA A 73 1.60 14.02 12.45
N LEU A 74 0.52 14.12 11.68
CA LEU A 74 0.39 13.44 10.39
C LEU A 74 1.04 14.20 9.22
N GLN A 75 1.43 15.46 9.41
CA GLN A 75 1.98 16.26 8.31
C GLN A 75 3.27 15.66 7.74
N ARG A 76 4.21 15.26 8.60
CA ARG A 76 5.48 14.65 8.17
C ARG A 76 5.29 13.26 7.54
N PRO A 77 4.55 12.32 8.17
CA PRO A 77 4.22 11.04 7.55
C PRO A 77 3.51 11.19 6.18
N LYS A 78 2.53 12.09 6.06
CA LYS A 78 1.84 12.37 4.78
C LYS A 78 2.81 12.91 3.72
N ARG A 79 3.73 13.80 4.11
CA ARG A 79 4.78 14.30 3.20
C ARG A 79 5.72 13.19 2.76
N PHE A 80 6.08 12.26 3.66
CA PHE A 80 6.89 11.09 3.32
C PHE A 80 6.18 10.22 2.28
N PHE A 81 4.93 9.83 2.54
CA PHE A 81 4.19 8.95 1.64
C PHE A 81 3.85 9.64 0.31
N GLY A 82 3.44 10.91 0.36
CA GLY A 82 3.18 11.75 -0.81
C GLY A 82 4.43 12.20 -1.59
N ALA A 83 5.62 11.78 -1.17
CA ALA A 83 6.82 11.94 -1.98
C ALA A 83 6.78 11.04 -3.22
N ALA A 84 6.10 9.89 -3.14
CA ALA A 84 5.93 8.95 -4.25
C ALA A 84 5.27 9.65 -5.45
N ARG A 85 5.92 9.58 -6.61
CA ARG A 85 5.46 10.19 -7.86
C ARG A 85 6.26 9.69 -9.05
N ASN A 86 5.63 9.75 -10.22
CA ASN A 86 6.33 9.65 -11.50
C ASN A 86 6.78 11.06 -11.95
N ILE A 87 8.00 11.21 -12.46
CA ILE A 87 8.56 12.51 -12.89
C ILE A 87 8.88 12.42 -14.39
N GLU A 88 8.21 13.23 -15.21
CA GLU A 88 8.29 13.18 -16.68
C GLU A 88 9.71 13.24 -17.25
N PHE A 89 10.56 14.12 -16.73
CA PHE A 89 11.95 14.29 -17.18
C PHE A 89 12.98 13.72 -16.17
N GLY A 90 12.51 12.95 -15.19
CA GLY A 90 13.29 12.37 -14.11
C GLY A 90 13.18 10.85 -14.06
N GLY A 91 13.47 10.27 -12.90
CA GLY A 91 13.06 8.89 -12.58
C GLY A 91 11.72 8.87 -11.86
N SER A 92 11.33 7.72 -11.33
CA SER A 92 10.14 7.57 -10.51
C SER A 92 10.46 7.19 -9.06
N LEU A 93 9.64 7.66 -8.11
CA LEU A 93 9.65 7.18 -6.73
C LEU A 93 8.35 6.42 -6.47
N THR A 94 8.45 5.11 -6.32
CA THR A 94 7.34 4.26 -5.88
C THR A 94 7.49 3.95 -4.41
N ILE A 95 6.43 4.13 -3.62
CA ILE A 95 6.39 3.72 -2.21
C ILE A 95 5.21 2.77 -2.04
N LEU A 96 5.50 1.55 -1.62
CA LEU A 96 4.49 0.59 -1.18
C LEU A 96 4.65 0.44 0.32
N ALA A 97 3.61 0.77 1.07
CA ALA A 97 3.65 0.69 2.52
C ALA A 97 2.52 -0.18 3.05
N THR A 98 2.81 -0.97 4.08
CA THR A 98 1.78 -1.68 4.82
C THR A 98 1.08 -0.70 5.77
N ALA A 99 -0.24 -0.84 5.89
CA ALA A 99 -1.04 -0.14 6.87
C ALA A 99 -1.77 -1.17 7.73
N LEU A 100 -1.83 -0.92 9.03
CA LEU A 100 -2.57 -1.76 9.96
C LEU A 100 -4.00 -1.24 10.07
N VAL A 101 -4.96 -2.14 9.91
CA VAL A 101 -6.40 -1.91 10.08
C VAL A 101 -6.96 -2.96 11.05
N ASP A 102 -8.15 -2.73 11.59
CA ASP A 102 -8.81 -3.64 12.54
C ASP A 102 -7.93 -4.03 13.74
N THR A 103 -7.14 -3.06 14.24
CA THR A 103 -6.28 -3.23 15.43
C THR A 103 -7.04 -2.99 16.73
N GLY A 104 -8.27 -2.47 16.65
CA GLY A 104 -9.04 -1.97 17.79
C GLY A 104 -8.58 -0.59 18.28
N SER A 105 -7.58 0.02 17.65
CA SER A 105 -7.09 1.36 17.99
C SER A 105 -7.69 2.40 17.06
N ARG A 106 -8.52 3.29 17.62
CA ARG A 106 -9.09 4.44 16.88
C ARG A 106 -8.02 5.35 16.25
N MET A 107 -6.81 5.36 16.82
CA MET A 107 -5.66 6.05 16.24
C MET A 107 -5.26 5.46 14.89
N ASP A 108 -5.22 4.13 14.76
CA ASP A 108 -4.82 3.46 13.53
C ASP A 108 -5.88 3.64 12.44
N ASP A 109 -7.17 3.60 12.81
CA ASP A 109 -8.27 3.85 11.87
C ASP A 109 -8.15 5.26 11.25
N VAL A 110 -7.87 6.27 12.08
CA VAL A 110 -7.68 7.66 11.62
C VAL A 110 -6.42 7.78 10.75
N ILE A 111 -5.31 7.13 11.14
CA ILE A 111 -4.09 7.09 10.32
C ILE A 111 -4.39 6.48 8.95
N PHE A 112 -5.10 5.35 8.91
CA PHE A 112 -5.45 4.66 7.68
C PHE A 112 -6.27 5.55 6.75
N GLU A 113 -7.35 6.16 7.25
CA GLU A 113 -8.20 7.07 6.43
C GLU A 113 -7.43 8.27 5.88
N GLU A 114 -6.50 8.85 6.65
CA GLU A 114 -5.66 9.97 6.22
C GLU A 114 -4.68 9.57 5.10
N PHE A 115 -4.15 8.35 5.14
CA PHE A 115 -3.27 7.84 4.09
C PHE A 115 -4.02 7.35 2.86
N LYS A 116 -5.24 6.83 3.03
CA LYS A 116 -6.15 6.47 1.94
C LYS A 116 -6.41 7.64 1.00
N GLY A 117 -6.60 8.83 1.56
CA GLY A 117 -6.73 10.07 0.80
C GLY A 117 -5.45 10.50 0.06
N THR A 118 -4.29 10.10 0.56
CA THR A 118 -2.96 10.49 0.04
C THR A 118 -2.47 9.55 -1.06
N GLY A 119 -2.77 8.25 -0.95
CA GLY A 119 -2.37 7.23 -1.91
C GLY A 119 -3.24 7.17 -3.18
N ASN A 120 -2.80 6.35 -4.13
CA ASN A 120 -3.52 6.09 -5.38
C ASN A 120 -3.73 4.59 -5.67
N MET A 121 -3.18 3.69 -4.83
CA MET A 121 -3.33 2.25 -4.93
C MET A 121 -3.53 1.67 -3.54
N GLU A 122 -4.49 0.75 -3.42
CA GLU A 122 -4.81 0.03 -2.18
C GLU A 122 -4.96 -1.46 -2.49
N VAL A 123 -4.35 -2.29 -1.65
CA VAL A 123 -4.53 -3.75 -1.66
C VAL A 123 -4.96 -4.16 -0.26
N HIS A 124 -6.23 -4.50 -0.13
CA HIS A 124 -6.83 -4.91 1.14
C HIS A 124 -6.63 -6.41 1.33
N LEU A 125 -6.26 -6.80 2.56
CA LEU A 125 -6.10 -8.20 2.94
C LEU A 125 -7.18 -8.58 3.95
N ASP A 126 -7.92 -9.66 3.67
CA ASP A 126 -9.02 -10.11 4.53
C ASP A 126 -8.56 -11.20 5.51
N ARG A 127 -8.74 -10.94 6.81
CA ARG A 127 -8.35 -11.86 7.89
C ARG A 127 -9.04 -13.22 7.78
N ARG A 128 -10.30 -13.27 7.33
CA ARG A 128 -11.09 -14.51 7.21
C ARG A 128 -10.53 -15.44 6.14
N LEU A 129 -9.96 -14.88 5.06
CA LEU A 129 -9.24 -15.67 4.05
C LEU A 129 -7.97 -16.28 4.66
N ALA A 130 -7.18 -15.47 5.37
CA ALA A 130 -5.95 -15.92 6.01
C ALA A 130 -6.19 -16.99 7.10
N ASP A 131 -7.22 -16.83 7.93
CA ASP A 131 -7.60 -17.80 8.97
C ASP A 131 -7.95 -19.17 8.38
N LYS A 132 -8.54 -19.20 7.17
CA LYS A 132 -8.81 -20.42 6.41
C LYS A 132 -7.63 -20.91 5.56
N ARG A 133 -6.47 -20.26 5.66
CA ARG A 133 -5.25 -20.55 4.90
C ARG A 133 -5.42 -20.41 3.38
N LEU A 134 -6.32 -19.53 2.95
CA LEU A 134 -6.50 -19.20 1.54
C LEU A 134 -5.58 -18.03 1.20
N PHE A 135 -4.54 -18.32 0.40
CA PHE A 135 -3.54 -17.34 -0.01
C PHE A 135 -3.45 -17.20 -1.54
N PRO A 136 -3.24 -15.98 -2.06
CA PRO A 136 -3.11 -14.71 -1.33
C PRO A 136 -4.47 -14.23 -0.75
N ALA A 137 -4.46 -13.71 0.48
CA ALA A 137 -5.65 -13.33 1.23
C ALA A 137 -6.20 -11.95 0.83
N ILE A 138 -6.35 -11.68 -0.47
CA ILE A 138 -6.69 -10.36 -1.02
C ILE A 138 -8.20 -10.19 -1.12
N ASP A 139 -8.72 -9.07 -0.60
CA ASP A 139 -10.07 -8.62 -0.91
C ASP A 139 -10.06 -7.84 -2.24
N ILE A 140 -10.47 -8.53 -3.31
CA ILE A 140 -10.50 -7.98 -4.67
C ILE A 140 -11.49 -6.81 -4.79
N SER A 141 -12.59 -6.84 -4.04
CA SER A 141 -13.66 -5.85 -4.14
C SER A 141 -13.22 -4.48 -3.58
N GLN A 142 -12.48 -4.50 -2.47
CA GLN A 142 -11.96 -3.30 -1.81
C GLN A 142 -10.62 -2.82 -2.41
N SER A 143 -9.89 -3.69 -3.08
CA SER A 143 -8.60 -3.35 -3.71
C SER A 143 -8.77 -2.63 -5.05
N GLY A 144 -7.92 -1.66 -5.34
CA GLY A 144 -7.99 -0.90 -6.59
C GLY A 144 -6.82 0.07 -6.78
N THR A 145 -6.69 0.57 -8.01
CA THR A 145 -5.71 1.59 -8.39
C THR A 145 -6.41 2.70 -9.16
N ARG A 146 -6.19 3.95 -8.76
CA ARG A 146 -6.70 5.12 -9.49
C ARG A 146 -5.93 5.25 -10.80
N LYS A 147 -6.63 5.66 -11.86
CA LYS A 147 -6.04 5.88 -13.19
C LYS A 147 -5.38 4.62 -13.78
N GLU A 148 -5.95 3.45 -13.53
CA GLU A 148 -5.45 2.17 -14.06
C GLU A 148 -5.46 2.12 -15.60
N GLU A 149 -6.28 2.95 -16.27
CA GLU A 149 -6.27 3.10 -17.73
C GLU A 149 -4.93 3.60 -18.32
N LEU A 150 -4.06 4.17 -17.47
CA LEU A 150 -2.71 4.57 -17.87
C LEU A 150 -1.67 3.43 -17.72
N LEU A 151 -2.04 2.34 -17.04
CA LEU A 151 -1.14 1.26 -16.66
C LEU A 151 -1.39 -0.03 -17.45
N VAL A 152 -2.61 -0.22 -17.96
CA VAL A 152 -3.01 -1.39 -18.74
C VAL A 152 -3.66 -0.96 -20.05
N ASP A 153 -3.52 -1.79 -21.07
CA ASP A 153 -4.19 -1.59 -22.35
C ASP A 153 -5.72 -1.73 -22.22
N ARG A 154 -6.45 -1.16 -23.19
CA ARG A 154 -7.91 -1.08 -23.17
C ARG A 154 -8.59 -2.45 -23.13
N ASP A 155 -8.03 -3.43 -23.84
CA ASP A 155 -8.62 -4.77 -23.91
C ASP A 155 -8.48 -5.49 -22.56
N ARG A 156 -7.29 -5.40 -21.96
CA ARG A 156 -7.04 -5.92 -20.61
C ARG A 156 -7.90 -5.22 -19.57
N LEU A 157 -8.04 -3.90 -19.64
CA LEU A 157 -8.89 -3.13 -18.73
C LEU A 157 -10.36 -3.58 -18.79
N ASN A 158 -10.90 -3.77 -20.00
CA ASN A 158 -12.26 -4.26 -20.17
C ASN A 158 -12.45 -5.65 -19.55
N LYS A 159 -11.48 -6.56 -19.74
CA LYS A 159 -11.52 -7.90 -19.16
C LYS A 159 -11.42 -7.89 -17.64
N MET A 160 -10.55 -7.04 -17.07
CA MET A 160 -10.47 -6.83 -15.62
C MET A 160 -11.81 -6.33 -15.06
N TRP A 161 -12.50 -5.45 -15.78
CA TRP A 161 -13.82 -4.95 -15.40
C TRP A 161 -14.90 -6.04 -15.46
N ILE A 162 -14.93 -6.85 -16.52
CA ILE A 162 -15.82 -8.02 -16.62
C ILE A 162 -15.56 -8.98 -15.46
N LEU A 163 -14.29 -9.27 -15.16
CA LEU A 163 -13.93 -10.12 -14.03
C LEU A 163 -14.47 -9.56 -12.71
N ARG A 164 -14.29 -8.26 -12.46
CA ARG A 164 -14.85 -7.60 -11.27
C ARG A 164 -16.37 -7.72 -11.20
N LYS A 165 -17.08 -7.61 -12.32
CA LYS A 165 -18.53 -7.80 -12.36
C LYS A 165 -18.95 -9.23 -12.03
N VAL A 166 -18.22 -10.22 -12.52
CA VAL A 166 -18.48 -11.64 -12.23
C VAL A 166 -18.23 -11.95 -10.75
N LEU A 167 -17.22 -11.33 -10.14
CA LEU A 167 -16.87 -11.54 -8.74
C LEU A 167 -17.76 -10.74 -7.77
N SER A 168 -18.31 -9.59 -8.20
CA SER A 168 -19.11 -8.70 -7.35
C SER A 168 -20.30 -9.32 -6.60
N PRO A 169 -21.07 -10.28 -7.16
CA PRO A 169 -22.17 -10.92 -6.42
C PRO A 169 -21.69 -11.98 -5.42
N LEU A 170 -20.43 -12.41 -5.50
CA LEU A 170 -19.88 -13.44 -4.62
C LEU A 170 -19.38 -12.80 -3.31
N GLY A 171 -19.44 -13.57 -2.21
CA GLY A 171 -18.73 -13.18 -1.00
C GLY A 171 -17.21 -13.22 -1.21
N THR A 172 -16.44 -12.47 -0.41
CA THR A 172 -14.97 -12.38 -0.52
C THR A 172 -14.27 -13.75 -0.61
N MET A 173 -14.78 -14.73 0.13
CA MET A 173 -14.26 -16.10 0.15
C MET A 173 -14.53 -16.86 -1.15
N GLU A 174 -15.80 -16.91 -1.55
CA GLU A 174 -16.23 -17.56 -2.80
C GLU A 174 -15.58 -16.92 -4.02
N ALA A 175 -15.45 -15.59 -4.03
CA ALA A 175 -14.77 -14.84 -5.08
C ALA A 175 -13.30 -15.27 -5.21
N MET A 176 -12.59 -15.43 -4.09
CA MET A 176 -11.20 -15.81 -4.10
C MET A 176 -11.01 -17.29 -4.47
N GLU A 177 -11.85 -18.19 -3.95
CA GLU A 177 -11.84 -19.61 -4.36
C GLU A 177 -12.11 -19.77 -5.86
N PHE A 178 -13.13 -19.08 -6.37
CA PHE A 178 -13.46 -19.06 -7.80
C PHE A 178 -12.29 -18.53 -8.64
N LEU A 179 -11.66 -17.43 -8.22
CA LEU A 179 -10.54 -16.87 -8.95
C LEU A 179 -9.34 -17.82 -8.96
N MET A 180 -9.03 -18.45 -7.82
CA MET A 180 -7.93 -19.41 -7.70
C MET A 180 -8.16 -20.65 -8.55
N ASP A 181 -9.39 -21.18 -8.60
CA ASP A 181 -9.77 -22.30 -9.49
C ASP A 181 -9.48 -21.95 -10.95
N LYS A 182 -9.88 -20.75 -11.41
CA LYS A 182 -9.69 -20.34 -12.80
C LYS A 182 -8.24 -20.04 -13.15
N ILE A 183 -7.51 -19.34 -12.27
CA ILE A 183 -6.10 -19.04 -12.51
C ILE A 183 -5.27 -20.32 -12.49
N GLY A 184 -5.54 -21.24 -11.55
CA GLY A 184 -4.82 -22.51 -11.41
C GLY A 184 -4.88 -23.40 -12.65
N GLY A 185 -5.92 -23.26 -13.48
CA GLY A 185 -6.06 -23.95 -14.77
C GLY A 185 -5.23 -23.35 -15.91
N THR A 186 -4.49 -22.26 -15.69
CA THR A 186 -3.77 -21.52 -16.74
C THR A 186 -2.30 -21.28 -16.38
N LYS A 187 -1.46 -21.11 -17.40
CA LYS A 187 -0.02 -20.85 -17.21
C LYS A 187 0.30 -19.36 -17.07
N SER A 188 -0.62 -18.49 -17.46
CA SER A 188 -0.42 -17.03 -17.42
C SER A 188 -1.73 -16.27 -17.30
N ASN A 189 -1.65 -15.06 -16.74
CA ASN A 189 -2.80 -14.13 -16.71
C ASN A 189 -3.34 -13.81 -18.10
N ASN A 190 -2.49 -13.82 -19.14
CA ASN A 190 -2.93 -13.59 -20.52
C ASN A 190 -3.83 -14.73 -21.01
N GLU A 191 -3.45 -15.98 -20.74
CA GLU A 191 -4.25 -17.17 -21.07
C GLU A 191 -5.58 -17.17 -20.31
N PHE A 192 -5.54 -16.88 -19.00
CA PHE A 192 -6.74 -16.73 -18.18
C PHE A 192 -7.69 -15.66 -18.74
N LEU A 193 -7.20 -14.45 -18.97
CA LEU A 193 -7.99 -13.35 -19.52
C LEU A 193 -8.49 -13.64 -20.95
N GLN A 194 -7.80 -14.47 -21.73
CA GLN A 194 -8.30 -14.90 -23.04
C GLN A 194 -9.39 -15.96 -22.93
N SER A 195 -9.31 -16.86 -21.95
CA SER A 195 -10.34 -17.88 -21.70
C SER A 195 -11.70 -17.29 -21.35
N MET A 196 -11.73 -16.10 -20.74
CA MET A 196 -12.96 -15.34 -20.44
C MET A 196 -13.72 -14.82 -21.66
N ASN A 197 -13.11 -14.84 -22.86
CA ASN A 197 -13.77 -14.44 -24.11
C ASN A 197 -14.61 -15.57 -24.73
N ARG A 198 -14.68 -16.75 -24.08
CA ARG A 198 -15.48 -17.89 -24.53
C ARG A 198 -16.74 -18.04 -23.70
#